data_AF-A0A7Y9WHS9-F1
#
_entry.id   AF-A0A7Y9WHS9-F1
#
_cell.length_a   1.000
_cell.length_b   1.000
_cell.length_c   1.000
_cell.angle_alpha   90.00
_cell.angle_beta   90.00
_cell.angle_gamma   90.00
#
_symmetry.space_group_name_H-M   'P 1'
#
loop_
_entity.id
_entity.type
_entity.pdbx_description
1 polymer ?
#
loop_
_entity_poly.entity_id
_entity_poly.type
_entity_poly.pdbx_seq_one_letter_code
_entity_poly.pdbx_strand_id
1 'polypeptide(L)'
;MKIFGRKLGKTPLFERANSKSIGDLRFMSTAAMERGLDGSEEYFANYFFAIYHCSPDEPAGINELREQLRQTHPTKVIQVGQRFVLSGQAAYVALASYYQALSACETLKDDSRVYARECLDRVTDVHHQSQSLPVPIDLTEGQLSQDPRLEFFTCVAISNGQVVLKES
;
A
#
# COMPACT_ATOMS: atom_id res chain seq x y z
N MET A 1 50.36 -36.15 -20.58
CA MET A 1 48.90 -35.95 -20.50
C MET A 1 48.66 -34.64 -19.75
N LYS A 2 48.31 -33.56 -20.46
CA LYS A 2 48.17 -32.20 -19.89
C LYS A 2 46.79 -32.05 -19.27
N ILE A 3 46.74 -31.68 -17.99
CA ILE A 3 45.52 -31.36 -17.27
C ILE A 3 45.08 -29.95 -17.72
N PHE A 4 43.89 -29.86 -18.34
CA PHE A 4 43.33 -28.59 -18.83
C PHE A 4 43.00 -27.65 -17.66
N GLY A 5 43.53 -26.43 -17.75
CA GLY A 5 43.29 -25.36 -16.80
C GLY A 5 41.84 -24.88 -16.84
N ARG A 6 41.23 -24.79 -15.65
CA ARG A 6 39.96 -24.10 -15.40
C ARG A 6 40.12 -22.63 -15.78
N LYS A 7 39.42 -22.16 -16.80
CA LYS A 7 39.05 -20.74 -16.89
C LYS A 7 37.86 -20.53 -15.96
N LEU A 8 38.14 -20.05 -14.74
CA LEU A 8 37.14 -19.37 -13.95
C LEU A 8 36.71 -18.15 -14.77
N GLY A 9 35.53 -18.26 -15.40
CA GLY A 9 34.87 -17.12 -16.01
C GLY A 9 34.79 -16.02 -14.96
N LYS A 10 35.20 -14.81 -15.33
CA LYS A 10 35.03 -13.64 -14.47
C LYS A 10 33.57 -13.60 -14.07
N THR A 11 33.29 -13.78 -12.77
CA THR A 11 32.01 -13.43 -12.19
C THR A 11 31.70 -12.01 -12.71
N PRO A 12 30.53 -11.76 -13.33
CA PRO A 12 30.18 -10.38 -13.62
C PRO A 12 30.26 -9.64 -12.28
N LEU A 13 31.15 -8.65 -12.21
CA LEU A 13 31.10 -7.70 -11.12
C LEU A 13 29.70 -7.10 -11.23
N PHE A 14 28.83 -7.47 -10.29
CA PHE A 14 27.64 -6.67 -10.04
C PHE A 14 28.18 -5.31 -9.60
N GLU A 15 28.29 -4.39 -10.56
CA GLU A 15 28.42 -2.98 -10.23
C GLU A 15 27.22 -2.67 -9.34
N ARG A 16 27.50 -2.26 -8.10
CA ARG A 16 26.47 -1.71 -7.23
C ARG A 16 25.78 -0.60 -8.01
N ALA A 17 24.45 -0.59 -7.98
CA ALA A 17 23.65 0.50 -8.51
C ALA A 17 24.28 1.83 -8.06
N ASN A 18 24.63 2.67 -9.04
CA ASN A 18 25.19 4.00 -8.78
C ASN A 18 24.11 5.04 -9.07
N SER A 19 24.30 6.24 -8.55
CA SER A 19 23.34 7.35 -8.62
C SER A 19 22.95 7.82 -10.03
N LYS A 20 23.50 7.21 -11.09
CA LYS A 20 23.18 7.51 -12.49
C LYS A 20 22.38 6.41 -13.21
N SER A 21 22.21 5.22 -12.64
CA SER A 21 21.71 4.05 -13.41
C SER A 21 20.22 3.76 -13.27
N ILE A 22 19.48 4.47 -12.42
CA ILE A 22 18.04 4.28 -12.24
C ILE A 22 17.45 5.67 -12.04
N GLY A 23 16.63 6.16 -12.99
CA GLY A 23 15.85 7.38 -12.77
C GLY A 23 15.12 7.27 -11.43
N ASP A 24 15.10 8.35 -10.66
CA ASP A 24 14.67 8.57 -9.26
C ASP A 24 13.52 7.67 -8.71
N LEU A 25 13.71 6.34 -8.70
CA LEU A 25 12.73 5.35 -8.26
C LEU A 25 12.61 5.46 -6.74
N ARG A 26 11.42 5.84 -6.27
CA ARG A 26 11.13 6.04 -4.85
C ARG A 26 9.86 5.31 -4.47
N PHE A 27 9.86 4.72 -3.28
CA PHE A 27 8.63 4.22 -2.68
C PHE A 27 7.85 5.38 -2.07
N MET A 28 6.53 5.37 -2.24
CA MET A 28 5.60 6.26 -1.53
C MET A 28 4.63 5.40 -0.73
N SER A 29 4.58 5.59 0.59
CA SER A 29 3.57 4.93 1.43
C SER A 29 2.17 5.48 1.13
N THR A 30 1.13 4.72 1.47
CA THR A 30 -0.27 5.16 1.32
C THR A 30 -0.52 6.50 2.04
N ALA A 31 0.03 6.68 3.24
CA ALA A 31 -0.01 7.95 3.97
C ALA A 31 0.73 9.10 3.24
N ALA A 32 1.84 8.82 2.54
CA ALA A 32 2.54 9.82 1.75
C ALA A 32 1.78 10.18 0.46
N MET A 33 1.18 9.18 -0.20
CA MET A 33 0.31 9.39 -1.35
C MET A 33 -0.92 10.22 -0.97
N GLU A 34 -1.54 9.94 0.17
CA GLU A 34 -2.70 10.68 0.68
C GLU A 34 -2.38 12.17 0.92
N ARG A 35 -1.22 12.47 1.53
CA ARG A 35 -0.75 13.86 1.70
C ARG A 35 -0.51 14.59 0.40
N GLY A 36 -0.24 13.86 -0.68
CA GLY A 36 -0.02 14.40 -2.02
C GLY A 36 -1.31 14.60 -2.83
N LEU A 37 -2.48 14.24 -2.28
CA LEU A 37 -3.74 14.43 -2.97
C LEU A 37 -4.06 15.93 -3.08
N ASP A 38 -4.28 16.37 -4.32
CA ASP A 38 -4.54 17.77 -4.69
C ASP A 38 -5.94 17.95 -5.32
N GLY A 39 -6.74 16.88 -5.35
CA GLY A 39 -8.02 16.83 -6.06
C GLY A 39 -7.93 16.28 -7.49
N SER A 40 -6.74 15.92 -7.98
CA SER A 40 -6.55 15.21 -9.24
C SER A 40 -7.12 13.79 -9.18
N GLU A 41 -7.90 13.44 -10.19
CA GLU A 41 -8.46 12.09 -10.37
C GLU A 41 -7.35 11.04 -10.52
N GLU A 42 -6.25 11.37 -11.19
CA GLU A 42 -5.12 10.45 -11.40
C GLU A 42 -4.42 10.11 -10.07
N TYR A 43 -4.13 11.13 -9.26
CA TYR A 43 -3.47 10.92 -7.97
C TYR A 43 -4.38 10.20 -6.99
N PHE A 44 -5.68 10.52 -7.02
CA PHE A 44 -6.66 9.77 -6.24
C PHE A 44 -6.75 8.31 -6.67
N ALA A 45 -6.81 8.02 -7.98
CA ALA A 45 -6.86 6.64 -8.48
C ALA A 45 -5.62 5.83 -8.07
N ASN A 46 -4.42 6.42 -8.15
CA ASN A 46 -3.19 5.76 -7.70
C ASN A 46 -3.19 5.48 -6.19
N TYR A 47 -3.60 6.47 -5.38
CA TYR A 47 -3.76 6.31 -3.93
C TYR A 47 -4.79 5.23 -3.59
N PHE A 48 -5.94 5.26 -4.27
CA PHE A 48 -7.04 4.34 -4.05
C PHE A 48 -6.63 2.90 -4.40
N PHE A 49 -5.96 2.71 -5.53
CA PHE A 49 -5.43 1.42 -5.94
C PHE A 49 -4.40 0.88 -4.95
N ALA A 50 -3.54 1.75 -4.39
CA ALA A 50 -2.54 1.34 -3.39
C ALA A 50 -3.16 0.78 -2.10
N ILE A 51 -4.42 1.10 -1.79
CA ILE A 51 -5.14 0.60 -0.63
C ILE A 51 -6.02 -0.61 -1.00
N TYR A 52 -6.83 -0.46 -2.06
CA TYR A 52 -7.94 -1.37 -2.36
C TYR A 52 -7.72 -2.27 -3.58
N HIS A 53 -6.60 -2.10 -4.30
CA HIS A 53 -6.22 -2.89 -5.46
C HIS A 53 -7.28 -2.94 -6.57
N CYS A 54 -8.07 -1.87 -6.69
CA CYS A 54 -9.07 -1.67 -7.75
C CYS A 54 -9.16 -0.19 -8.10
N SER A 55 -9.85 0.14 -9.19
CA SER A 55 -10.13 1.53 -9.55
C SER A 55 -11.24 2.13 -8.68
N PRO A 56 -11.21 3.45 -8.38
CA PRO A 56 -12.33 4.13 -7.72
C PRO A 56 -13.62 4.17 -8.57
N ASP A 57 -13.52 3.87 -9.87
CA ASP A 57 -14.66 3.86 -10.81
C ASP A 57 -15.11 2.44 -11.20
N GLU A 58 -14.40 1.41 -10.74
CA GLU A 58 -14.79 0.02 -10.99
C GLU A 58 -16.01 -0.36 -10.14
N PRO A 59 -16.92 -1.20 -10.65
CA PRO A 59 -18.03 -1.74 -9.86
C PRO A 59 -17.50 -2.80 -8.88
N ALA A 60 -16.91 -2.33 -7.78
CA ALA A 60 -16.34 -3.13 -6.71
C ALA A 60 -17.13 -2.92 -5.41
N GLY A 61 -17.36 -4.00 -4.65
CA GLY A 61 -18.13 -3.92 -3.39
C GLY A 61 -17.53 -2.95 -2.36
N ILE A 62 -16.22 -2.68 -2.43
CA ILE A 62 -15.58 -1.68 -1.58
C ILE A 62 -16.00 -0.24 -1.94
N ASN A 63 -16.24 0.06 -3.22
CA ASN A 63 -16.71 1.38 -3.64
C ASN A 63 -18.13 1.63 -3.11
N GLU A 64 -19.00 0.62 -3.20
CA GLU A 64 -20.35 0.66 -2.63
C GLU A 64 -20.31 0.83 -1.11
N LEU A 65 -19.48 0.06 -0.41
CA LEU A 65 -19.32 0.17 1.04
C LEU A 65 -18.82 1.56 1.46
N ARG A 66 -17.80 2.10 0.79
CA ARG A 66 -17.27 3.44 1.11
C ARG A 66 -18.35 4.51 0.93
N GLU A 67 -19.19 4.38 -0.08
CA GLU A 67 -20.28 5.31 -0.32
C GLU A 67 -21.40 5.19 0.73
N GLN A 68 -21.71 3.98 1.19
CA GLN A 68 -22.61 3.78 2.33
C GLN A 68 -22.02 4.40 3.61
N LEU A 69 -20.73 4.20 3.87
CA LEU A 69 -20.03 4.77 5.03
C LEU A 69 -19.99 6.30 4.99
N ARG A 70 -19.86 6.90 3.80
CA ARG A 70 -19.97 8.35 3.60
C ARG A 70 -21.33 8.88 4.06
N GLN A 71 -22.40 8.13 3.79
CA GLN A 71 -23.77 8.50 4.17
C GLN A 71 -24.04 8.29 5.67
N THR A 72 -23.52 7.22 6.28
CA THR A 72 -23.76 6.90 7.70
C THR A 72 -22.82 7.65 8.65
N HIS A 73 -21.64 8.05 8.20
CA HIS A 73 -20.65 8.81 8.97
C HIS A 73 -20.22 10.10 8.26
N PRO A 74 -21.14 11.06 7.99
CA PRO A 74 -20.83 12.25 7.18
C PRO A 74 -19.76 13.15 7.80
N THR A 75 -19.55 13.10 9.12
CA THR A 75 -18.49 13.84 9.83
C THR A 75 -17.12 13.18 9.73
N LYS A 76 -17.03 11.99 9.15
CA LYS A 76 -15.81 11.19 9.00
C LYS A 76 -15.37 11.09 7.53
N VAL A 77 -15.63 12.16 6.79
CA VAL A 77 -15.41 12.27 5.35
C VAL A 77 -14.62 13.54 5.07
N ILE A 78 -13.51 13.40 4.39
CA ILE A 78 -12.66 14.51 3.95
C ILE A 78 -12.79 14.61 2.42
N GLN A 79 -13.24 15.75 1.93
CA GLN A 79 -13.41 15.99 0.49
C GLN A 79 -12.05 16.25 -0.17
N VAL A 80 -11.83 15.66 -1.35
CA VAL A 80 -10.62 15.78 -2.15
C VAL A 80 -11.03 15.89 -3.62
N GLY A 81 -11.11 17.12 -4.14
CA GLY A 81 -11.67 17.34 -5.49
C GLY A 81 -13.12 16.87 -5.57
N GLN A 82 -13.41 15.94 -6.50
CA GLN A 82 -14.73 15.28 -6.63
C GLN A 82 -14.82 13.96 -5.84
N ARG A 83 -13.73 13.57 -5.17
CA ARG A 83 -13.60 12.32 -4.41
C ARG A 83 -13.58 12.60 -2.92
N PHE A 84 -13.43 11.55 -2.12
CA PHE A 84 -13.33 11.65 -0.68
C PHE A 84 -12.41 10.59 -0.09
N VAL A 85 -11.89 10.90 1.08
CA VAL A 85 -11.16 10.01 1.98
C VAL A 85 -11.98 9.82 3.25
N LEU A 86 -12.07 8.59 3.74
CA LEU A 86 -12.71 8.30 5.02
C LEU A 86 -11.71 8.52 6.17
N SER A 87 -12.23 8.85 7.35
CA SER A 87 -11.44 8.97 8.58
C SER A 87 -12.06 8.24 9.77
N GLY A 88 -11.29 8.03 10.83
CA GLY A 88 -11.73 7.44 12.09
C GLY A 88 -12.43 6.09 11.91
N GLN A 89 -13.62 5.95 12.51
CA GLN A 89 -14.41 4.73 12.44
C GLN A 89 -14.77 4.32 11.00
N ALA A 90 -15.07 5.28 10.12
CA ALA A 90 -15.45 4.96 8.74
C ALA A 90 -14.28 4.38 7.95
N ALA A 91 -13.08 4.96 8.11
CA ALA A 91 -11.85 4.42 7.51
C ALA A 91 -11.54 3.02 8.03
N TYR A 92 -11.65 2.82 9.35
CA TYR A 92 -11.44 1.51 9.97
C TYR A 92 -12.40 0.46 9.41
N VAL A 93 -13.71 0.74 9.36
CA VAL A 93 -14.71 -0.22 8.86
C VAL A 93 -14.46 -0.59 7.40
N ALA A 94 -14.11 0.38 6.55
CA ALA A 94 -13.80 0.13 5.14
C ALA A 94 -12.59 -0.81 4.99
N LEU A 95 -11.47 -0.49 5.65
CA LEU A 95 -10.24 -1.28 5.60
C LEU A 95 -10.42 -2.67 6.24
N ALA A 96 -11.06 -2.74 7.40
CA ALA A 96 -11.29 -4.01 8.10
C ALA A 96 -12.16 -4.94 7.26
N SER A 97 -13.23 -4.41 6.66
CA SER A 97 -14.10 -5.18 5.77
C SER A 97 -13.37 -5.66 4.52
N TYR A 98 -12.53 -4.81 3.94
CA TYR A 98 -11.70 -5.15 2.79
C TYR A 98 -10.71 -6.29 3.10
N TYR A 99 -9.90 -6.15 4.16
CA TYR A 99 -8.92 -7.18 4.53
C TYR A 99 -9.59 -8.46 5.03
N GLN A 100 -10.73 -8.37 5.72
CA GLN A 100 -11.53 -9.54 6.08
C GLN A 100 -11.98 -10.30 4.81
N ALA A 101 -12.50 -9.60 3.81
CA ALA A 101 -12.90 -10.22 2.54
C ALA A 101 -11.72 -10.89 1.82
N LEU A 102 -10.57 -10.22 1.73
CA LEU A 102 -9.35 -10.82 1.16
C LEU A 102 -8.90 -12.06 1.93
N SER A 103 -8.94 -12.03 3.26
CA SER A 103 -8.51 -13.15 4.10
C SER A 103 -9.40 -14.40 3.97
N ALA A 104 -10.66 -14.21 3.58
CA ALA A 104 -11.66 -15.25 3.38
C ALA A 104 -11.76 -15.71 1.92
N CYS A 105 -11.15 -14.98 0.97
CA CYS A 105 -11.26 -15.25 -0.45
C CYS A 105 -10.45 -16.50 -0.85
N GLU A 106 -11.10 -17.66 -0.95
CA GLU A 106 -10.46 -18.96 -1.23
C GLU A 106 -9.74 -19.04 -2.58
N THR A 107 -10.03 -18.13 -3.51
CA THR A 107 -9.33 -18.05 -4.80
C THR A 107 -7.97 -17.37 -4.70
N LEU A 108 -7.67 -16.68 -3.58
CA LEU A 108 -6.36 -16.13 -3.29
C LEU A 108 -5.43 -17.20 -2.69
N LYS A 109 -4.14 -17.08 -3.01
CA LYS A 109 -3.09 -17.93 -2.43
C LYS A 109 -3.04 -17.77 -0.91
N ASP A 110 -2.65 -18.84 -0.21
CA ASP A 110 -2.56 -18.88 1.25
C ASP A 110 -1.72 -17.73 1.82
N ASP A 111 -0.53 -17.48 1.27
CA ASP A 111 0.34 -16.39 1.72
C ASP A 111 -0.33 -15.02 1.58
N SER A 112 -1.11 -14.80 0.53
CA SER A 112 -1.86 -13.56 0.32
C SER A 112 -2.99 -13.41 1.35
N ARG A 113 -3.68 -14.52 1.69
CA ARG A 113 -4.72 -14.52 2.72
C ARG A 113 -4.14 -14.30 4.11
N VAL A 114 -2.99 -14.91 4.41
CA VAL A 114 -2.26 -14.70 5.67
C VAL A 114 -1.82 -13.25 5.79
N TYR A 115 -1.22 -12.68 4.74
CA TYR A 115 -0.84 -11.28 4.73
C TYR A 115 -2.04 -10.33 4.91
N ALA A 116 -3.19 -10.64 4.30
CA ALA A 116 -4.42 -9.86 4.52
C ALA A 116 -4.88 -9.89 5.98
N ARG A 117 -4.73 -11.04 6.69
CA ARG A 117 -5.01 -11.11 8.14
C ARG A 117 -4.03 -10.27 8.95
N GLU A 118 -2.73 -10.33 8.63
CA GLU A 118 -1.73 -9.48 9.28
C GLU A 118 -2.04 -7.98 9.09
N CYS A 119 -2.53 -7.58 7.92
CA CYS A 119 -2.98 -6.22 7.66
C CYS A 119 -4.23 -5.86 8.48
N LEU A 120 -5.22 -6.76 8.55
CA LEU A 120 -6.42 -6.57 9.36
C LEU A 120 -6.08 -6.37 10.85
N ASP A 121 -5.24 -7.23 11.41
CA ASP A 121 -4.81 -7.14 12.81
C ASP A 121 -4.11 -5.80 13.06
N ARG A 122 -3.22 -5.39 12.17
CA ARG A 122 -2.50 -4.12 12.28
C ARG A 122 -3.43 -2.91 12.21
N VAL A 123 -4.36 -2.89 11.25
CA VAL A 123 -5.35 -1.81 11.12
C VAL A 123 -6.20 -1.72 12.39
N THR A 124 -6.60 -2.87 12.94
CA THR A 124 -7.38 -2.95 14.18
C THR A 124 -6.58 -2.41 15.37
N ASP A 125 -5.34 -2.83 15.52
CA ASP A 125 -4.46 -2.39 16.60
C ASP A 125 -4.18 -0.89 16.54
N VAL A 126 -3.83 -0.36 15.36
CA VAL A 126 -3.56 1.07 15.17
C VAL A 126 -4.82 1.89 15.42
N HIS A 127 -5.99 1.43 14.95
CA HIS A 127 -7.26 2.09 15.24
C HIS A 127 -7.53 2.10 16.74
N HIS A 128 -7.48 0.96 17.43
CA HIS A 128 -7.69 0.90 18.88
C HIS A 128 -6.73 1.78 19.66
N GLN A 129 -5.44 1.79 19.30
CA GLN A 129 -4.45 2.67 19.92
C GLN A 129 -4.83 4.13 19.75
N SER A 130 -5.21 4.56 18.54
CA SER A 130 -5.61 5.95 18.26
C SER A 130 -6.86 6.38 19.05
N GLN A 131 -7.79 5.46 19.30
CA GLN A 131 -9.02 5.73 20.05
C GLN A 131 -8.83 5.64 21.58
N SER A 132 -7.77 4.97 22.04
CA SER A 132 -7.43 4.83 23.47
C SER A 132 -6.71 6.05 24.06
N LEU A 133 -6.34 7.02 23.24
CA LEU A 133 -5.67 8.24 23.68
C LEU A 133 -6.59 9.10 24.56
N PRO A 134 -6.04 9.91 25.50
CA PRO A 134 -6.84 10.83 26.32
C PRO A 134 -7.74 11.77 25.50
N VAL A 135 -7.27 12.13 24.30
CA VAL A 135 -8.07 12.75 23.26
C VAL A 135 -7.98 11.83 22.04
N PRO A 136 -9.06 11.13 21.67
CA PRO A 136 -9.08 10.24 20.50
C PRO A 136 -8.72 10.98 19.22
N ILE A 137 -7.94 10.33 18.35
CA ILE A 137 -7.52 10.88 17.07
C ILE A 137 -8.12 10.04 15.94
N ASP A 138 -8.80 10.68 15.01
CA ASP A 138 -9.26 10.01 13.79
C ASP A 138 -8.11 9.88 12.80
N LEU A 139 -7.73 8.65 12.50
CA LEU A 139 -6.79 8.34 11.43
C LEU A 139 -7.52 8.13 10.10
N THR A 140 -6.92 8.55 9.00
CA THR A 140 -7.46 8.37 7.64
C THR A 140 -7.20 6.98 7.07
N GLU A 141 -7.82 6.66 5.94
CA GLU A 141 -7.56 5.42 5.20
C GLU A 141 -6.07 5.26 4.86
N GLY A 142 -5.39 6.32 4.40
CA GLY A 142 -3.97 6.29 4.08
C GLY A 142 -3.08 6.07 5.30
N GLN A 143 -3.44 6.66 6.44
CA GLN A 143 -2.70 6.49 7.69
C GLN A 143 -2.88 5.09 8.29
N LEU A 144 -4.09 4.55 8.29
CA LEU A 144 -4.39 3.22 8.83
C LEU A 144 -3.82 2.10 7.95
N SER A 145 -3.81 2.27 6.63
CA SER A 145 -3.33 1.27 5.66
C SER A 145 -1.81 1.22 5.51
N GLN A 146 -1.06 2.10 6.18
CA GLN A 146 0.40 2.12 6.04
C GLN A 146 1.03 0.79 6.48
N ASP A 147 1.81 0.18 5.57
CA ASP A 147 2.61 -1.00 5.87
C ASP A 147 4.10 -0.64 6.03
N PRO A 148 4.60 -0.47 7.26
CA PRO A 148 5.99 -0.10 7.50
C PRO A 148 6.98 -1.22 7.10
N ARG A 149 6.55 -2.49 7.07
CA ARG A 149 7.42 -3.61 6.64
C ARG A 149 7.59 -3.57 5.13
N LEU A 150 6.50 -3.40 4.38
CA LEU A 150 6.54 -3.24 2.93
C LEU A 150 7.38 -2.03 2.53
N GLU A 151 7.18 -0.89 3.19
CA GLU A 151 7.97 0.32 3.00
C GLU A 151 9.47 0.05 3.22
N PHE A 152 9.83 -0.54 4.35
CA PHE A 152 11.22 -0.85 4.67
C PHE A 152 11.86 -1.77 3.63
N PHE A 153 11.25 -2.92 3.33
CA PHE A 153 11.83 -3.88 2.40
C PHE A 153 11.89 -3.35 0.96
N THR A 154 10.90 -2.57 0.53
CA THR A 154 10.91 -1.96 -0.80
C THR A 154 12.00 -0.92 -0.92
N CYS A 155 12.16 -0.03 0.07
CA CYS A 155 13.25 0.94 0.11
C CYS A 155 14.63 0.27 0.10
N VAL A 156 14.81 -0.83 0.83
CA VAL A 156 16.04 -1.64 0.80
C VAL A 156 16.28 -2.24 -0.59
N ALA A 157 15.25 -2.83 -1.20
CA ALA A 157 15.35 -3.42 -2.53
C ALA A 157 15.72 -2.38 -3.61
N ILE A 158 15.09 -1.20 -3.58
CA ILE A 158 15.42 -0.08 -4.46
C ILE A 158 16.88 0.35 -4.24
N SER A 159 17.28 0.58 -2.99
CA SER A 159 18.64 1.04 -2.64
C SER A 159 19.71 0.04 -3.06
N ASN A 160 19.39 -1.25 -3.05
CA ASN A 160 20.29 -2.32 -3.48
C ASN A 160 20.28 -2.55 -5.01
N GLY A 161 19.47 -1.82 -5.78
CA GLY A 161 19.31 -2.04 -7.22
C GLY A 161 18.61 -3.36 -7.57
N GLN A 162 17.83 -3.92 -6.65
CA GLN A 162 17.08 -5.18 -6.84
C GLN A 162 15.73 -4.94 -7.53
N VAL A 163 15.35 -3.68 -7.71
CA VAL A 163 14.20 -3.26 -8.51
C VAL A 163 14.71 -2.68 -9.81
N VAL A 164 14.35 -3.30 -10.93
CA VAL A 164 14.74 -2.85 -12.28
C VAL A 164 13.48 -2.51 -13.07
N LEU A 165 13.50 -1.37 -13.76
CA LEU A 165 12.45 -1.05 -14.74
C LEU A 165 12.60 -2.02 -15.91
N LYS A 166 11.51 -2.67 -16.30
CA LYS A 166 11.50 -3.45 -17.54
C LYS A 166 11.53 -2.45 -18.69
N GLU A 167 12.62 -2.44 -19.45
CA GLU A 167 12.70 -1.68 -20.69
C GLU A 167 11.61 -2.18 -21.66
N SER A 168 10.81 -1.25 -22.17
CA SER A 168 9.68 -1.48 -23.08
C SER A 168 10.13 -1.90 -24.46
#